data_AF-A0A1G1X222-F1
#
_entry.id   AF-A0A1G1X222-F1
#
_cell.length_a   1.000
_cell.length_b   1.000
_cell.length_c   1.000
_cell.angle_alpha   90.00
_cell.angle_beta   90.00
_cell.angle_gamma   90.00
#
_symmetry.space_group_name_H-M   'P 1'
#
loop_
_entity.id
_entity.type
_entity.pdbx_description
1 polymer ?
#
loop_
_entity_poly.entity_id
_entity_poly.type
_entity_poly.pdbx_seq_one_letter_code
_entity_poly.pdbx_strand_id
1 'polypeptide(L)'
;MNRYVQVAPCIPLKFGGHESYTYHIGGSEEISEGAVVRIPFGKRNVTGVVVQTDVRKPRYPTKQITKATGAILSGEQLQFAHWIAESAHGGLGYTLRLFVL
;
A
#
# COMPACT_ATOMS: atom_id res chain seq x y z
N MET A 1 17.43 6.32 5.18
CA MET A 1 15.97 6.35 5.40
C MET A 1 15.28 6.64 4.09
N ASN A 2 14.44 5.71 3.62
CA ASN A 2 13.71 5.89 2.38
C ASN A 2 12.46 6.71 2.62
N ARG A 3 12.38 7.86 1.95
CA ARG A 3 11.24 8.78 2.02
C ARG A 3 10.07 8.36 1.13
N TYR A 4 10.19 7.24 0.42
CA TYR A 4 9.21 6.78 -0.55
C TYR A 4 8.90 5.32 -0.31
N VAL A 5 7.64 4.94 -0.49
CA VAL A 5 7.13 3.59 -0.31
C VAL A 5 6.12 3.26 -1.40
N GLN A 6 5.94 1.98 -1.70
CA GLN A 6 4.82 1.53 -2.52
C GLN A 6 3.66 1.12 -1.62
N VAL A 7 2.47 1.62 -1.95
CA VAL A 7 1.24 1.32 -1.23
C VAL A 7 0.25 0.70 -2.18
N ALA A 8 -0.30 -0.45 -1.81
CA ALA A 8 -1.44 -1.07 -2.47
C ALA A 8 -2.74 -0.49 -1.88
N PRO A 9 -3.54 0.26 -2.65
CA PRO A 9 -4.82 0.78 -2.17
C PRO A 9 -5.81 -0.36 -1.95
N CYS A 10 -6.46 -0.43 -0.78
CA CYS A 10 -7.40 -1.50 -0.43
C CYS A 10 -8.79 -1.31 -1.08
N ILE A 11 -8.81 -1.13 -2.39
CA ILE A 11 -10.00 -0.93 -3.21
C ILE A 11 -9.93 -1.82 -4.47
N PRO A 12 -11.07 -2.18 -5.07
CA PRO A 12 -11.07 -2.82 -6.38
C PRO A 12 -10.44 -1.89 -7.42
N LEU A 13 -9.42 -2.38 -8.12
CA LEU A 13 -8.79 -1.71 -9.26
C LEU A 13 -9.15 -2.42 -10.56
N LYS A 14 -8.95 -1.72 -11.68
CA LYS A 14 -9.20 -2.32 -13.00
C LYS A 14 -8.21 -3.46 -13.25
N PHE A 15 -8.72 -4.55 -13.83
CA PHE A 15 -7.91 -5.68 -14.27
C PHE A 15 -6.81 -5.21 -15.25
N GLY A 16 -5.59 -5.72 -15.07
CA GLY A 16 -4.41 -5.35 -15.87
C GLY A 16 -3.80 -3.98 -15.55
N GLY A 17 -4.31 -3.26 -14.55
CA GLY A 17 -3.73 -2.00 -14.08
C GLY A 17 -2.63 -2.18 -13.03
N HIS A 18 -2.02 -1.07 -12.60
CA HIS A 18 -1.08 -1.08 -11.48
C HIS A 18 -1.78 -1.40 -10.16
N GLU A 19 -1.20 -2.30 -9.38
CA GLU A 19 -1.76 -2.75 -8.09
C GLU A 19 -1.24 -1.94 -6.89
N SER A 20 -0.10 -1.26 -7.07
CA SER A 20 0.54 -0.41 -6.07
C SER A 20 0.98 0.92 -6.69
N TYR A 21 1.12 1.95 -5.85
CA TYR A 21 1.52 3.29 -6.26
C TYR A 21 2.54 3.86 -5.30
N THR A 22 3.45 4.71 -5.79
CA THR A 22 4.48 5.33 -4.97
C THR A 22 3.94 6.55 -4.23
N TYR A 23 4.13 6.55 -2.92
CA TYR A 23 3.84 7.67 -2.02
C TYR A 23 5.12 8.13 -1.33
N HIS A 24 5.14 9.36 -0.83
CA HIS A 24 6.18 9.82 0.07
C HIS A 24 5.69 9.91 1.51
N ILE A 25 6.59 9.68 2.45
CA ILE A 25 6.35 9.79 3.89
C ILE A 25 6.60 11.24 4.31
N GLY A 26 5.65 11.83 5.05
CA GLY A 26 5.82 13.15 5.66
C GLY A 26 6.50 13.05 7.02
N GLY A 27 7.36 14.01 7.35
CA GLY A 27 7.99 14.10 8.67
C GLY A 27 9.06 13.03 8.93
N SER A 28 9.18 12.64 10.20
CA SER A 28 10.16 11.66 10.71
C SER A 28 9.54 10.30 11.06
N GLU A 29 8.30 10.04 10.64
CA GLU A 29 7.67 8.74 10.86
C GLU A 29 8.41 7.65 10.09
N GLU A 30 8.73 6.56 10.78
CA GLU A 30 9.20 5.33 10.15
C GLU A 30 7.99 4.47 9.80
N ILE A 31 7.90 4.09 8.53
CA ILE A 31 6.82 3.24 8.01
C ILE A 31 7.46 1.96 7.48
N SER A 32 7.06 0.84 8.07
CA SER A 32 7.50 -0.49 7.67
C SER A 32 6.62 -1.07 6.56
N GLU A 33 7.09 -2.16 5.96
CA GLU A 33 6.23 -3.02 5.15
C GLU A 33 5.10 -3.59 6.03
N GLY A 34 3.94 -3.81 5.43
CA GLY A 34 2.72 -4.26 6.12
C GLY A 34 1.97 -3.15 6.86
N ALA A 35 2.57 -1.96 7.00
CA ALA A 35 1.91 -0.86 7.68
C ALA A 35 0.60 -0.46 6.96
N VAL A 36 -0.47 -0.35 7.74
CA VAL A 36 -1.77 0.11 7.28
C VAL A 36 -1.79 1.63 7.35
N VAL A 37 -2.14 2.24 6.22
CA VAL A 37 -2.04 3.69 6.03
C VAL A 37 -3.31 4.25 5.39
N ARG A 38 -3.53 5.55 5.60
CA ARG A 38 -4.50 6.35 4.87
C ARG A 38 -3.79 7.14 3.79
N ILE A 39 -4.22 6.98 2.55
CA ILE A 39 -3.60 7.59 1.37
C ILE A 39 -4.62 8.35 0.52
N PRO A 40 -4.20 9.46 -0.13
CA PRO A 40 -5.01 10.10 -1.14
C PRO A 40 -4.99 9.27 -2.43
N PHE A 41 -6.17 8.93 -2.94
CA PHE A 41 -6.34 8.17 -4.18
C PHE A 41 -7.48 8.76 -5.01
N GLY A 42 -7.15 9.31 -6.19
CA GLY A 42 -8.08 10.15 -6.96
C GLY A 42 -8.55 11.36 -6.13
N LYS A 43 -9.87 11.49 -5.96
CA LYS A 43 -10.57 12.55 -5.20
C LYS A 43 -10.90 12.18 -3.75
N ARG A 44 -10.48 11.00 -3.26
CA ARG A 44 -10.84 10.47 -1.94
C ARG A 44 -9.61 10.02 -1.16
N ASN A 45 -9.78 9.81 0.15
CA ASN A 45 -8.80 9.12 0.98
C ASN A 45 -9.25 7.68 1.20
N VAL A 46 -8.34 6.72 1.00
CA VAL A 46 -8.60 5.29 1.14
C VAL A 46 -7.59 4.65 2.08
N THR A 47 -7.93 3.47 2.58
CA THR A 47 -6.98 2.62 3.29
C THR A 47 -6.08 1.96 2.26
N GLY A 48 -4.79 1.84 2.58
CA GLY A 48 -3.82 1.08 1.80
C GLY A 48 -2.87 0.37 2.73
N VAL A 49 -2.10 -0.56 2.17
CA VAL A 49 -1.04 -1.29 2.87
C VAL A 49 0.27 -1.04 2.15
N VAL A 50 1.32 -0.78 2.93
CA VAL A 50 2.67 -0.62 2.39
C VAL A 50 3.20 -2.00 2.00
N VAL A 51 3.53 -2.17 0.73
CA VAL A 51 4.01 -3.43 0.16
C VAL A 51 5.50 -3.41 -0.18
N GLN A 52 6.12 -2.23 -0.16
CA GLN A 52 7.56 -2.09 -0.36
C GLN A 52 8.07 -0.79 0.26
N THR A 53 9.17 -0.87 1.01
CA THR A 53 9.81 0.30 1.64
C THR A 53 11.12 0.71 0.97
N ASP A 54 11.75 -0.18 0.19
CA ASP A 54 12.95 0.14 -0.58
C ASP A 54 12.64 0.79 -1.94
N VAL A 55 12.02 1.98 -1.90
CA VAL A 55 11.64 2.70 -3.12
C VAL A 55 12.52 3.92 -3.31
N ARG A 56 13.24 3.93 -4.45
CA ARG A 56 14.01 5.09 -4.89
C ARG A 56 13.09 6.25 -5.23
N LYS A 57 13.57 7.49 -5.02
CA LYS A 57 12.84 8.70 -5.40
C LYS A 57 12.44 8.66 -6.88
N PRO A 58 11.14 8.71 -7.21
CA PRO A 58 10.71 8.73 -8.60
C PRO A 58 10.95 10.11 -9.25
N ARG A 59 10.97 10.14 -10.59
CA ARG A 59 11.09 11.37 -11.40
C ARG A 59 9.76 12.11 -11.59
N TYR A 60 8.66 11.55 -11.13
CA TYR A 60 7.31 12.11 -11.21
C TYR A 60 6.84 12.59 -9.83
N PRO A 61 5.88 13.55 -9.77
CA PRO A 61 5.32 14.00 -8.51
C PRO A 61 4.57 12.87 -7.80
N THR A 62 4.76 12.74 -6.49
CA THR A 62 4.05 11.78 -5.64
C THR A 62 3.19 12.50 -4.63
N LYS A 63 2.13 11.83 -4.17
CA LYS A 63 1.32 12.32 -3.06
C LYS A 63 1.90 11.83 -1.72
N GLN A 64 1.63 12.57 -0.66
CA GLN A 64 2.04 12.21 0.70
C GLN A 64 1.07 11.17 1.29
N ILE A 65 1.57 10.25 2.10
CA ILE A 65 0.73 9.47 3.03
C ILE A 65 0.04 10.43 3.99
N THR A 66 -1.27 10.26 4.19
CA THR A 66 -2.07 11.12 5.07
C THR A 66 -1.86 10.78 6.53
N LYS A 67 -1.85 9.49 6.87
CA LYS A 67 -1.75 9.02 8.26
C LYS A 67 -1.38 7.54 8.31
N ALA A 68 -0.46 7.14 9.18
CA ALA A 68 -0.30 5.75 9.60
C ALA A 68 -1.37 5.38 10.64
N THR A 69 -2.01 4.22 10.53
CA THR A 69 -3.07 3.81 11.48
C THR A 69 -2.51 3.18 12.76
N GLY A 70 -1.23 2.79 12.75
CA GLY A 70 -0.58 2.02 13.82
C GLY A 70 -0.74 0.50 13.67
N ALA A 71 -1.66 0.03 12.83
CA ALA A 71 -1.78 -1.39 12.51
C ALA A 71 -0.73 -1.80 11.47
N ILE A 72 -0.17 -3.00 11.65
CA ILE A 72 0.86 -3.57 10.78
C ILE A 72 0.51 -5.03 10.52
N LEU A 73 0.38 -5.40 9.25
CA LEU A 73 0.25 -6.79 8.83
C LEU A 73 1.58 -7.50 9.01
N SER A 74 1.54 -8.75 9.48
CA SER A 74 2.73 -9.60 9.52
C SER A 74 3.21 -9.95 8.11
N GLY A 75 4.47 -10.37 7.99
CA GLY A 75 5.03 -10.84 6.72
C GLY A 75 4.25 -12.04 6.15
N GLU A 76 3.79 -12.94 7.01
CA GLU A 76 2.97 -14.09 6.63
C GLU A 76 1.59 -13.65 6.10
N GLN A 77 0.97 -12.64 6.71
CA GLN A 77 -0.31 -12.10 6.21
C GLN A 77 -0.15 -11.45 4.84
N LEU A 78 0.93 -10.69 4.63
CA LEU A 78 1.25 -10.12 3.32
C LEU A 78 1.51 -11.21 2.28
N GLN A 79 2.36 -12.18 2.58
CA GLN A 79 2.65 -13.29 1.68
C GLN A 79 1.39 -14.07 1.32
N PHE A 80 0.52 -14.34 2.31
CA PHE A 80 -0.74 -15.03 2.06
C PHE A 80 -1.70 -14.20 1.21
N ALA A 81 -1.76 -12.87 1.43
CA ALA A 81 -2.55 -11.99 0.58
C ALA A 81 -2.04 -11.95 -0.87
N HIS A 82 -0.72 -11.94 -1.08
CA HIS A 82 -0.11 -12.09 -2.41
C HIS A 82 -0.50 -13.42 -3.06
N TRP A 83 -0.34 -14.52 -2.34
CA TRP A 83 -0.68 -15.86 -2.85
C TRP A 83 -2.17 -15.97 -3.25
N ILE A 84 -3.09 -15.44 -2.45
CA ILE A 84 -4.53 -15.42 -2.79
C ILE A 84 -4.76 -14.57 -4.06
N ALA A 85 -4.18 -13.37 -4.14
CA ALA A 85 -4.35 -12.47 -5.28
C ALA A 85 -3.90 -13.15 -6.59
N GLU A 86 -2.72 -13.79 -6.56
CA GLU A 86 -2.18 -14.52 -7.71
C GLU A 86 -3.03 -15.74 -8.06
N SER A 87 -3.37 -16.58 -7.07
CA SER A 87 -4.09 -17.85 -7.28
C SER A 87 -5.52 -17.66 -7.75
N ALA A 88 -6.20 -16.61 -7.28
CA ALA A 88 -7.58 -16.30 -7.63
C ALA A 88 -7.68 -15.30 -8.80
N HIS A 89 -6.55 -14.87 -9.37
CA HIS A 89 -6.46 -13.77 -10.33
C HIS A 89 -7.21 -12.50 -9.87
N GLY A 90 -7.18 -12.26 -8.56
CA GLY A 90 -7.77 -11.10 -7.89
C GLY A 90 -6.76 -9.97 -7.76
N GLY A 91 -7.25 -8.72 -7.62
CA GLY A 91 -6.36 -7.58 -7.38
C GLY A 91 -5.82 -7.58 -5.94
N LEU A 92 -4.52 -7.40 -5.77
CA LEU A 92 -3.84 -7.41 -4.46
C LEU A 92 -4.50 -6.51 -3.42
N GLY A 93 -4.85 -5.28 -3.81
CA GLY A 93 -5.53 -4.32 -2.93
C GLY A 93 -6.87 -4.83 -2.40
N TYR A 94 -7.65 -5.53 -3.23
CA TYR A 94 -8.93 -6.12 -2.80
C TYR A 94 -8.70 -7.25 -1.79
N THR A 95 -7.71 -8.09 -2.04
CA THR A 95 -7.34 -9.20 -1.13
C THR A 95 -6.82 -8.69 0.21
N LEU A 96 -5.97 -7.67 0.22
CA LEU A 96 -5.46 -7.05 1.44
C LEU A 96 -6.57 -6.49 2.33
N ARG A 97 -7.71 -6.11 1.72
CA ARG A 97 -8.89 -5.64 2.47
C ARG A 97 -9.40 -6.67 3.47
N LEU A 98 -9.19 -7.97 3.24
CA LEU A 98 -9.60 -9.04 4.17
C LEU A 98 -8.88 -8.97 5.53
N PHE A 99 -7.75 -8.25 5.61
CA PHE A 99 -6.88 -8.20 6.78
C PHE A 99 -6.87 -6.85 7.50
N VAL A 100 -7.55 -5.83 6.95
CA VAL A 100 -7.49 -4.43 7.44
C VAL A 100 -8.86 -3.83 7.79
N LEU A 101 -9.89 -4.67 7.90
CA LEU A 101 -11.24 -4.26 8.33
C LEU A 101 -11.30 -3.98 9.84
#